data_AF-A0A1G1Q879-F1
#
_entry.id   AF-A0A1G1Q879-F1
#
_cell.length_a   1.000
_cell.length_b   1.000
_cell.length_c   1.000
_cell.angle_alpha   90.00
_cell.angle_beta   90.00
_cell.angle_gamma   90.00
#
_symmetry.space_group_name_H-M   'P 1'
#
loop_
_entity.id
_entity.type
_entity.pdbx_description
1 polymer ?
#
loop_
_entity_poly.entity_id
_entity_poly.type
_entity_poly.pdbx_seq_one_letter_code
_entity_poly.pdbx_strand_id
1 'polypeptide(L)'
;MRKIWILFLGIIASGCVSMAVEPQDEVLTGTVVEVVVNEQKPQEPEINEATSIEKVYLGMSEKDVSRIMGDEMVVGYQKNSRTGVLETINMGTVYKTETLKAGEKAYFIKYYFTSSNKADGIISEDELTPLVFEDSRLVGTSWDFLFRLKNELNF
;
A
#
# COMPACT_ATOMS: atom_id res chain seq x y z
N MET A 1 40.46 6.46 25.81
CA MET A 1 41.24 6.37 24.55
C MET A 1 41.97 5.03 24.52
N ARG A 2 41.78 4.23 23.47
CA ARG A 2 42.79 3.32 22.88
C ARG A 2 42.14 2.57 21.72
N LYS A 3 42.38 3.07 20.50
CA LYS A 3 42.09 2.39 19.23
C LYS A 3 43.29 1.50 18.92
N ILE A 4 43.08 0.23 18.63
CA ILE A 4 44.08 -0.67 18.06
C ILE A 4 43.55 -1.13 16.70
N TRP A 5 44.30 -0.74 15.67
CA TRP A 5 44.15 -1.17 14.29
C TRP A 5 45.13 -2.32 14.08
N ILE A 6 44.68 -3.43 13.50
CA ILE A 6 45.58 -4.45 12.95
C ILE A 6 45.10 -4.74 11.53
N LEU A 7 45.86 -4.22 10.57
CA LEU A 7 45.91 -4.66 9.18
C LEU A 7 46.91 -5.81 9.10
N PHE A 8 46.53 -6.95 8.55
CA PHE A 8 47.50 -7.88 7.99
C PHE A 8 47.01 -8.38 6.62
N LEU A 9 47.79 -7.98 5.63
CA LEU A 9 47.85 -8.43 4.26
C LEU A 9 48.49 -9.84 4.26
N GLY A 10 47.89 -10.82 3.58
CA GLY A 10 48.41 -12.18 3.46
C GLY A 10 48.31 -12.68 2.02
N ILE A 11 49.47 -13.01 1.46
CA ILE A 11 49.76 -13.24 0.04
C ILE A 11 49.49 -14.70 -0.38
N ILE A 12 48.93 -14.82 -1.60
CA ILE A 12 49.05 -15.81 -2.69
C ILE A 12 50.06 -16.96 -2.49
N ALA A 13 49.67 -18.21 -2.82
CA ALA A 13 50.26 -19.02 -3.91
C ALA A 13 49.88 -20.51 -3.91
N SER A 14 49.95 -21.08 -5.13
CA SER A 14 49.96 -22.49 -5.53
C SER A 14 48.63 -23.23 -5.49
N GLY A 15 48.10 -23.80 -6.57
CA GLY A 15 48.68 -24.11 -7.88
C GLY A 15 48.29 -25.53 -8.27
N CYS A 16 47.92 -25.75 -9.53
CA CYS A 16 48.21 -26.96 -10.30
C CYS A 16 48.02 -26.65 -11.79
N VAL A 17 49.05 -26.98 -12.56
CA VAL A 17 49.15 -26.88 -14.03
C VAL A 17 49.13 -28.29 -14.61
N SER A 18 48.34 -28.51 -15.66
CA SER A 18 48.54 -29.47 -16.78
C SER A 18 47.17 -29.77 -17.39
N MET A 19 46.97 -29.90 -18.69
CA MET A 19 47.89 -30.18 -19.80
C MET A 19 47.21 -29.65 -21.07
N ALA A 20 48.00 -29.13 -22.01
CA ALA A 20 47.55 -28.70 -23.32
C ALA A 20 47.25 -29.90 -24.24
N VAL A 21 46.19 -29.79 -25.03
CA VAL A 21 46.03 -30.50 -26.32
C VAL A 21 45.42 -29.50 -27.31
N GLU A 22 46.12 -29.29 -28.42
CA GLU A 22 45.68 -28.63 -29.66
C GLU A 22 45.68 -29.71 -30.78
N PRO A 23 45.10 -29.50 -31.98
CA PRO A 23 44.05 -28.53 -32.37
C PRO A 23 42.98 -29.09 -33.37
N GLN A 24 42.02 -28.22 -33.69
CA GLN A 24 41.15 -28.12 -34.89
C GLN A 24 39.96 -29.07 -35.08
N ASP A 25 38.75 -28.50 -35.06
CA ASP A 25 37.79 -28.55 -36.17
C ASP A 25 36.75 -27.41 -36.01
N GLU A 26 36.58 -26.60 -37.05
CA GLU A 26 35.51 -25.60 -37.13
C GLU A 26 34.15 -26.31 -37.24
N VAL A 27 33.26 -26.08 -36.27
CA VAL A 27 31.82 -26.29 -36.46
C VAL A 27 31.06 -25.10 -35.88
N LEU A 28 30.41 -24.35 -36.76
CA LEU A 28 29.38 -23.36 -36.44
C LEU A 28 28.21 -24.07 -35.74
N THR A 29 28.11 -23.94 -34.42
CA THR A 29 26.87 -24.21 -33.69
C THR A 29 26.64 -23.11 -32.66
N GLY A 30 25.47 -22.48 -32.77
CA GLY A 30 25.11 -21.26 -32.07
C GLY A 30 25.35 -21.30 -30.56
N THR A 31 25.87 -20.19 -30.07
CA THR A 31 25.97 -19.90 -28.64
C THR A 31 24.60 -20.02 -28.00
N VAL A 32 24.37 -21.10 -27.24
CA VAL A 32 23.27 -21.15 -26.28
C VAL A 32 23.64 -20.17 -25.18
N VAL A 33 23.11 -18.95 -25.28
CA VAL A 33 23.14 -18.00 -24.18
C VAL A 33 22.17 -18.56 -23.14
N GLU A 34 22.71 -19.14 -22.06
CA GLU A 34 21.91 -19.44 -20.87
C GLU A 34 21.37 -18.11 -20.34
N VAL A 35 20.12 -17.81 -20.70
CA VAL A 35 19.34 -16.77 -20.05
C VAL A 35 19.05 -17.29 -18.65
N VAL A 36 19.91 -16.91 -17.70
CA VAL A 36 19.62 -17.04 -16.28
C VAL A 36 18.41 -16.14 -16.01
N VAL A 37 17.22 -16.73 -16.10
CA VAL A 37 15.97 -16.11 -15.64
C VAL A 37 16.10 -16.03 -14.14
N ASN A 38 16.55 -14.86 -13.66
CA ASN A 38 16.54 -14.56 -12.25
C ASN A 38 15.07 -14.49 -11.82
N GLU A 39 14.58 -15.56 -11.19
CA GLU A 39 13.26 -15.65 -10.58
C GLU A 39 13.20 -14.72 -9.36
N GLN A 40 13.27 -13.42 -9.60
CA GLN A 40 12.85 -12.46 -8.60
C GLN A 40 11.34 -12.58 -8.50
N LYS A 41 10.89 -13.25 -7.41
CA LYS A 41 9.51 -13.25 -6.94
C LYS A 41 8.98 -11.82 -7.11
N PRO A 42 7.85 -11.61 -7.83
CA PRO A 42 7.25 -10.30 -7.96
C PRO A 42 7.12 -9.70 -6.56
N GLN A 43 7.78 -8.57 -6.32
CA GLN A 43 7.58 -7.85 -5.07
C GLN A 43 6.11 -7.48 -5.04
N GLU A 44 5.39 -8.10 -4.11
CA GLU A 44 3.98 -7.82 -3.87
C GLU A 44 3.91 -6.33 -3.53
N PRO A 45 3.23 -5.53 -4.36
CA PRO A 45 3.21 -4.10 -4.18
C PRO A 45 2.58 -3.80 -2.82
N GLU A 46 3.28 -2.98 -2.04
CA GLU A 46 2.84 -2.46 -0.76
C GLU A 46 1.51 -1.71 -1.01
N ILE A 47 0.38 -2.38 -0.76
CA ILE A 47 -0.91 -1.73 -0.69
C ILE A 47 -0.74 -0.57 0.28
N ASN A 48 -1.04 0.66 -0.15
CA ASN A 48 -0.99 1.82 0.72
C ASN A 48 -1.89 1.52 1.92
N GLU A 49 -1.29 1.02 3.01
CA GLU A 49 -2.03 0.61 4.19
C GLU A 49 -2.84 1.80 4.65
N ALA A 50 -4.04 1.54 5.16
CA ALA A 50 -5.01 2.51 5.65
C ALA A 50 -4.54 3.39 6.84
N THR A 51 -3.23 3.55 7.01
CA THR A 51 -2.47 4.39 7.94
C THR A 51 -2.82 5.87 7.87
N SER A 52 -3.49 6.36 6.82
CA SER A 52 -3.86 7.77 6.71
C SER A 52 -4.83 8.21 7.81
N ILE A 53 -5.72 7.33 8.27
CA ILE A 53 -6.70 7.72 9.30
C ILE A 53 -6.05 8.00 10.66
N GLU A 54 -4.90 7.41 10.97
CA GLU A 54 -4.18 7.68 12.23
C GLU A 54 -3.67 9.12 12.32
N LYS A 55 -3.55 9.80 11.18
CA LYS A 55 -3.15 11.21 11.10
C LYS A 55 -4.33 12.16 11.24
N VAL A 56 -5.57 11.65 11.24
CA VAL A 56 -6.79 12.44 11.36
C VAL A 56 -7.13 12.63 12.84
N TYR A 57 -7.37 13.88 13.25
CA TYR A 57 -7.74 14.21 14.64
C TYR A 57 -8.86 15.24 14.70
N LEU A 58 -9.56 15.28 15.83
CA LEU A 58 -10.72 16.16 16.05
C LEU A 58 -10.37 17.64 15.85
N GLY A 59 -11.31 18.39 15.27
CA GLY A 59 -11.18 19.81 14.98
C GLY A 59 -10.53 20.13 13.62
N MET A 60 -9.96 19.14 12.93
CA MET A 60 -9.47 19.30 11.56
C MET A 60 -10.55 19.80 10.62
N SER A 61 -10.18 20.61 9.64
CA SER A 61 -11.10 21.00 8.57
C SER A 61 -11.39 19.80 7.67
N GLU A 62 -12.59 19.75 7.10
CA GLU A 62 -12.96 18.74 6.10
C GLU A 62 -11.96 18.66 4.94
N LYS A 63 -11.41 19.81 4.53
CA LYS A 63 -10.39 19.90 3.47
C LYS A 63 -9.07 19.24 3.87
N ASP A 64 -8.65 19.40 5.12
CA ASP A 64 -7.41 18.79 5.60
C ASP A 64 -7.57 17.28 5.78
N VAL A 65 -8.73 16.85 6.29
CA VAL A 65 -9.07 15.42 6.35
C VAL A 65 -9.06 14.81 4.96
N SER A 66 -9.68 15.44 3.97
CA SER A 66 -9.68 14.94 2.58
C SER A 66 -8.25 14.82 2.02
N ARG A 67 -7.37 15.79 2.32
CA ARG A 67 -5.98 15.75 1.88
C ARG A 67 -5.19 14.61 2.51
N ILE A 68 -5.44 14.34 3.79
CA ILE A 68 -4.77 13.26 4.53
C ILE A 68 -5.26 11.90 4.06
N MET A 69 -6.58 11.74 3.91
CA MET A 69 -7.18 10.49 3.46
C MET A 69 -6.86 10.19 2.00
N GLY A 70 -6.64 11.22 1.18
CA GLY A 70 -6.43 11.09 -0.26
C GLY A 70 -7.74 10.90 -1.02
N ASP A 71 -7.69 11.05 -2.34
CA ASP A 71 -8.87 10.94 -3.20
C ASP A 71 -9.09 9.51 -3.71
N GLU A 72 -8.01 8.73 -3.85
CA GLU A 72 -8.02 7.35 -4.33
C GLU A 72 -7.20 6.42 -3.43
N MET A 73 -7.59 5.14 -3.42
CA MET A 73 -6.84 4.05 -2.81
C MET A 73 -6.74 2.87 -3.78
N VAL A 74 -5.68 2.08 -3.65
CA VAL A 74 -5.51 0.83 -4.40
C VAL A 74 -6.25 -0.28 -3.66
N VAL A 75 -7.24 -0.89 -4.31
CA VAL A 75 -8.03 -2.00 -3.74
C VAL A 75 -7.62 -3.37 -4.27
N GLY A 76 -6.75 -3.41 -5.28
CA GLY A 76 -6.24 -4.67 -5.82
C GLY A 76 -5.50 -4.49 -7.13
N TYR A 77 -5.25 -5.62 -7.79
CA TYR A 77 -4.53 -5.69 -9.05
C TYR A 77 -5.26 -6.58 -10.04
N GLN A 78 -5.27 -6.18 -11.31
CA GLN A 78 -5.76 -6.99 -12.41
C GLN A 78 -4.63 -7.24 -13.41
N LYS A 79 -4.55 -8.45 -13.96
CA LYS A 79 -3.62 -8.75 -15.04
C LYS A 79 -4.25 -8.34 -16.36
N ASN A 80 -3.60 -7.44 -17.09
CA ASN A 80 -4.03 -7.09 -18.44
C ASN A 80 -3.86 -8.29 -19.37
N SER A 81 -4.96 -8.80 -19.93
CA SER A 81 -4.95 -10.03 -20.75
C SER A 81 -4.15 -9.90 -22.05
N ARG A 82 -3.87 -8.69 -22.54
CA ARG A 82 -3.12 -8.46 -23.78
C ARG A 82 -1.62 -8.34 -23.53
N THR A 83 -1.23 -7.60 -22.49
CA THR A 83 0.17 -7.27 -22.21
C THR A 83 0.79 -8.16 -21.13
N GLY A 84 -0.03 -8.83 -20.32
CA GLY A 84 0.40 -9.60 -19.15
C GLY A 84 0.85 -8.76 -17.96
N VAL A 85 0.78 -7.43 -18.05
CA VAL A 85 1.18 -6.48 -16.99
C VAL A 85 0.11 -6.42 -15.91
N LEU A 86 0.53 -6.31 -14.64
CA LEU A 86 -0.38 -6.03 -13.52
C LEU A 86 -0.72 -4.54 -13.50
N GLU A 87 -2.01 -4.23 -13.49
CA GLU A 87 -2.56 -2.89 -13.37
C GLU A 87 -3.25 -2.76 -12.01
N THR A 88 -3.15 -1.60 -11.36
CA THR A 88 -3.86 -1.32 -10.11
C THR A 88 -5.34 -1.09 -10.38
N ILE A 89 -6.18 -1.56 -9.47
CA ILE A 89 -7.58 -1.17 -9.38
C ILE A 89 -7.66 -0.09 -8.31
N ASN A 90 -8.05 1.12 -8.72
CA ASN A 90 -8.22 2.25 -7.80
C ASN A 90 -9.71 2.45 -7.48
N MET A 91 -9.97 2.94 -6.27
CA MET A 91 -11.30 3.33 -5.82
C MET A 91 -11.23 4.64 -5.04
N GLY A 92 -12.29 5.44 -5.09
CA GLY A 92 -12.41 6.63 -4.24
C GLY A 92 -12.38 6.26 -2.75
N THR A 93 -11.70 7.07 -1.93
CA THR A 93 -11.56 6.78 -0.48
C THR A 93 -12.86 6.98 0.30
N VAL A 94 -13.76 7.85 -0.20
CA VAL A 94 -15.11 8.04 0.36
C VAL A 94 -16.08 7.08 -0.32
N TYR A 95 -16.62 6.15 0.48
CA TYR A 95 -17.59 5.17 0.01
C TYR A 95 -19.00 5.76 -0.10
N LYS A 96 -19.45 6.46 0.94
CA LYS A 96 -20.77 7.13 0.95
C LYS A 96 -20.75 8.36 1.84
N THR A 97 -21.77 9.20 1.68
CA THR A 97 -22.02 10.37 2.54
C THR A 97 -23.45 10.36 3.08
N GLU A 98 -23.63 10.96 4.26
CA GLU A 98 -24.92 11.12 4.92
C GLU A 98 -24.99 12.51 5.56
N THR A 99 -26.19 13.06 5.72
CA THR A 99 -26.40 14.31 6.46
C THR A 99 -27.48 14.11 7.51
N LEU A 100 -27.16 14.43 8.76
CA LEU A 100 -28.12 14.48 9.86
C LEU A 100 -28.45 15.93 10.15
N LYS A 101 -29.74 16.26 10.28
CA LYS A 101 -30.20 17.61 10.61
C LYS A 101 -31.14 17.58 11.79
N ALA A 102 -30.80 18.31 12.85
CA ALA A 102 -31.60 18.40 14.06
C ALA A 102 -31.67 19.86 14.53
N GLY A 103 -32.83 20.48 14.34
CA GLY A 103 -33.00 21.92 14.59
C GLY A 103 -32.05 22.74 13.72
N GLU A 104 -31.22 23.57 14.35
CA GLU A 104 -30.22 24.40 13.68
C GLU A 104 -28.90 23.68 13.40
N LYS A 105 -28.70 22.48 13.95
CA LYS A 105 -27.47 21.70 13.76
C LYS A 105 -27.56 20.82 12.53
N ALA A 106 -26.47 20.79 11.76
CA ALA A 106 -26.29 19.88 10.63
C ALA A 106 -24.94 19.17 10.76
N TYR A 107 -24.98 17.85 10.65
CA TYR A 107 -23.80 16.99 10.67
C TYR A 107 -23.63 16.33 9.31
N PHE A 108 -22.45 16.46 8.73
CA PHE A 108 -22.06 15.77 7.50
C PHE A 108 -21.22 14.56 7.86
N ILE A 109 -21.58 13.39 7.35
CA ILE A 109 -20.89 12.15 7.65
C ILE A 109 -20.29 11.64 6.35
N LYS A 110 -19.00 11.32 6.38
CA LYS A 110 -18.29 10.65 5.29
C LYS A 110 -17.81 9.31 5.77
N TYR A 111 -18.15 8.26 5.04
CA TYR A 111 -17.72 6.89 5.36
C TYR A 111 -16.50 6.58 4.50
N TYR A 112 -15.33 6.55 5.14
CA TYR A 112 -14.08 6.28 4.45
C TYR A 112 -13.74 4.79 4.51
N PHE A 113 -13.15 4.27 3.44
CA PHE A 113 -12.56 2.93 3.48
C PHE A 113 -11.26 2.97 4.29
N THR A 114 -11.13 2.11 5.29
CA THR A 114 -10.03 2.14 6.27
C THR A 114 -9.44 0.78 6.61
N SER A 115 -9.95 -0.30 6.03
CA SER A 115 -9.30 -1.61 6.16
C SER A 115 -9.77 -2.53 5.04
N SER A 116 -8.87 -3.29 4.44
CA SER A 116 -9.21 -4.39 3.55
C SER A 116 -9.09 -5.70 4.33
N ASN A 117 -10.14 -6.04 5.08
CA ASN A 117 -10.11 -7.27 5.87
C ASN A 117 -10.47 -8.50 5.01
N LYS A 118 -11.18 -8.30 3.90
CA LYS A 118 -11.59 -9.39 3.00
C LYS A 118 -11.48 -8.99 1.53
N ALA A 119 -10.76 -9.80 0.76
CA ALA A 119 -10.70 -9.68 -0.70
C ALA A 119 -11.84 -10.47 -1.37
N ASP A 120 -13.09 -10.25 -0.96
CA ASP A 120 -14.28 -10.91 -1.51
C ASP A 120 -15.04 -10.03 -2.53
N GLY A 121 -14.59 -8.79 -2.72
CA GLY A 121 -15.19 -7.82 -3.64
C GLY A 121 -16.45 -7.15 -3.09
N ILE A 122 -16.81 -7.38 -1.82
CA ILE A 122 -17.95 -6.78 -1.15
C ILE A 122 -17.45 -5.87 -0.02
N ILE A 123 -17.62 -4.56 -0.18
CA ILE A 123 -17.27 -3.60 0.87
C ILE A 123 -18.31 -3.70 1.99
N SER A 124 -17.89 -4.17 3.15
CA SER A 124 -18.74 -4.28 4.34
C SER A 124 -18.52 -3.12 5.32
N GLU A 125 -19.46 -2.92 6.25
CA GLU A 125 -19.41 -1.77 7.17
C GLU A 125 -18.20 -1.81 8.12
N ASP A 126 -17.68 -2.99 8.45
CA ASP A 126 -16.46 -3.18 9.23
C ASP A 126 -15.18 -2.78 8.47
N GLU A 127 -15.27 -2.51 7.17
CA GLU A 127 -14.19 -1.96 6.35
C GLU A 127 -14.24 -0.42 6.24
N LEU A 128 -15.29 0.19 6.82
CA LEU A 128 -15.53 1.61 6.77
C LEU A 128 -15.34 2.25 8.15
N THR A 129 -14.80 3.48 8.16
CA THR A 129 -14.82 4.36 9.32
C THR A 129 -15.62 5.62 9.01
N PRO A 130 -16.69 5.91 9.77
CA PRO A 130 -17.40 7.17 9.64
C PRO A 130 -16.61 8.31 10.29
N LEU A 131 -16.48 9.40 9.54
CA LEU A 131 -15.97 10.69 9.99
C LEU A 131 -17.13 11.69 9.98
N VAL A 132 -17.39 12.29 11.14
CA VAL A 132 -18.53 13.19 11.36
C VAL A 132 -18.05 14.62 11.47
N PHE A 133 -18.66 15.51 10.69
CA PHE A 133 -18.32 16.92 10.60
C PHE A 133 -19.49 17.81 11.04
N GLU A 134 -19.20 18.82 11.85
CA GLU A 134 -20.10 19.93 12.19
C GLU A 134 -19.37 21.23 11.83
N ASP A 135 -20.03 22.17 11.15
CA ASP A 135 -19.41 23.43 10.69
C ASP A 135 -18.05 23.24 9.96
N SER A 136 -17.99 22.23 9.09
CA SER A 136 -16.80 21.83 8.32
C SER A 136 -15.59 21.41 9.18
N ARG A 137 -15.80 21.05 10.45
CA ARG A 137 -14.78 20.52 11.35
C ARG A 137 -15.12 19.12 11.80
N LEU A 138 -14.10 18.26 11.89
CA LEU A 138 -14.25 16.90 12.37
C LEU A 138 -14.59 16.89 13.86
N VAL A 139 -15.76 16.37 14.22
CA VAL A 139 -16.22 16.27 15.61
C VAL A 139 -16.23 14.85 16.15
N GLY A 140 -16.14 13.86 15.27
CA GLY A 140 -16.12 12.47 15.66
C GLY A 140 -15.52 11.55 14.62
N THR A 141 -14.88 10.51 15.12
CA THR A 141 -14.36 9.37 14.36
C THR A 141 -14.89 8.11 15.04
N SER A 142 -15.27 7.09 14.27
CA SER A 142 -15.85 5.80 14.71
C SER A 142 -17.38 5.69 14.67
N TRP A 143 -17.81 4.44 14.49
CA TRP A 143 -19.20 4.02 14.57
C TRP A 143 -19.83 4.33 15.93
N ASP A 144 -19.08 4.13 17.03
CA ASP A 144 -19.57 4.44 18.38
C ASP A 144 -19.95 5.91 18.54
N PHE A 145 -19.13 6.82 17.99
CA PHE A 145 -19.47 8.24 18.00
C PHE A 145 -20.75 8.50 17.20
N LEU A 146 -20.84 7.94 15.99
CA LEU A 146 -22.00 8.14 15.11
C LEU A 146 -23.28 7.60 15.74
N PHE A 147 -23.25 6.42 16.38
CA PHE A 147 -24.42 5.84 17.03
C PHE A 147 -24.87 6.65 18.24
N ARG A 148 -23.94 7.11 19.08
CA ARG A 148 -24.28 8.03 20.18
C ARG A 148 -24.94 9.30 19.64
N LEU A 149 -24.35 9.90 18.60
CA LEU A 149 -24.91 11.09 17.98
C LEU A 149 -26.33 10.85 17.44
N LYS A 150 -26.55 9.76 16.70
CA LYS A 150 -27.88 9.43 16.17
C LYS A 150 -28.90 9.27 17.30
N ASN A 151 -28.54 8.57 18.38
CA ASN A 151 -29.40 8.43 19.55
C ASN A 151 -29.72 9.77 20.23
N GLU A 152 -28.73 10.64 20.42
CA GLU A 152 -28.92 11.99 20.99
C GLU A 152 -29.85 12.86 20.13
N LEU A 153 -29.79 12.68 18.82
CA LEU A 153 -30.61 13.40 17.84
C LEU A 153 -31.96 12.72 17.53
N ASN A 154 -32.23 11.53 18.08
CA ASN A 154 -33.40 10.69 17.81
C ASN A 154 -33.56 10.26 16.33
N PHE A 155 -32.46 9.86 15.69
CA PHE A 155 -32.44 9.22 14.36
C PHE A 155 -32.40 7.70 14.43
#